data_AF-A0A1M4YAV5-F1
#
_entry.id   AF-A0A1M4YAV5-F1
#
_cell.length_a   1.000
_cell.length_b   1.000
_cell.length_c   1.000
_cell.angle_alpha   90.00
_cell.angle_beta   90.00
_cell.angle_gamma   90.00
#
_symmetry.space_group_name_H-M   'P 1'
#
loop_
_entity.id
_entity.type
_entity.pdbx_description
1 polymer ?
#
loop_
_entity_poly.entity_id
_entity_poly.type
_entity_poly.pdbx_seq_one_letter_code
_entity_poly.pdbx_strand_id
1 'polypeptide(L)'
;MVLKRKIRYEISDLIEEIDAVLPKVNKELENRKQGIPGYGEIDQLEAIKEELEEIRKMAIENKLPPKGERWVRYGWYFTHEDWEVEPSLEENLKEIADIYHRKLKE
;
A
#
# COMPACT_ATOMS: atom_id res chain seq x y z
N MET A 1 10.15 3.38 -11.56
CA MET A 1 11.06 2.65 -10.66
C MET A 1 10.51 1.23 -10.61
N VAL A 2 11.24 0.26 -11.14
CA VAL A 2 10.78 -1.14 -11.23
C VAL A 2 11.11 -1.80 -9.90
N LEU A 3 10.11 -2.33 -9.22
CA LEU A 3 10.25 -3.03 -7.94
C LEU A 3 11.19 -4.23 -8.12
N LYS A 4 12.29 -4.26 -7.36
CA LYS A 4 13.24 -5.38 -7.41
C LYS A 4 12.64 -6.54 -6.64
N ARG A 5 12.21 -7.60 -7.35
CA ARG A 5 11.73 -8.84 -6.74
C ARG A 5 12.83 -9.50 -5.90
N LYS A 6 12.83 -9.27 -4.58
CA LYS A 6 13.65 -10.01 -3.61
C LYS A 6 12.92 -11.27 -3.17
N ILE A 7 13.65 -12.34 -2.84
CA ILE A 7 13.06 -13.60 -2.36
C ILE A 7 12.68 -13.49 -0.86
N ARG A 8 13.30 -12.57 -0.12
CA ARG A 8 12.97 -12.26 1.29
C ARG A 8 13.17 -10.76 1.54
N TYR A 9 12.19 -10.13 2.19
CA TYR A 9 12.18 -8.71 2.51
C TYR A 9 12.41 -8.51 4.02
N GLU A 10 13.19 -7.49 4.37
CA GLU A 10 13.32 -6.99 5.74
C GLU A 10 12.19 -5.98 6.06
N ILE A 11 12.00 -5.67 7.35
CA ILE A 11 11.09 -4.58 7.77
C ILE A 11 11.45 -3.25 7.09
N SER A 12 12.75 -2.97 6.91
CA SER A 12 13.23 -1.78 6.21
C SER A 12 12.79 -1.74 4.76
N ASP A 13 12.80 -2.87 4.04
CA ASP A 13 12.35 -2.92 2.66
C ASP A 13 10.84 -2.60 2.57
N LEU A 14 10.02 -3.11 3.50
CA LEU A 14 8.59 -2.75 3.55
C LEU A 14 8.38 -1.25 3.77
N ILE A 15 9.16 -0.64 4.68
CA ILE A 15 9.10 0.80 4.93
C ILE A 15 9.48 1.58 3.67
N GLU A 16 10.56 1.20 2.98
CA GLU A 16 11.00 1.84 1.74
C GLU A 16 9.93 1.76 0.64
N GLU A 17 9.27 0.61 0.50
CA GLU A 17 8.19 0.45 -0.49
C GLU A 17 6.98 1.32 -0.16
N ILE A 18 6.58 1.38 1.11
CA ILE A 18 5.50 2.27 1.54
C ILE A 18 5.87 3.74 1.31
N ASP A 19 7.09 4.15 1.64
CA ASP A 19 7.59 5.52 1.45
C ASP A 19 7.67 5.91 -0.03
N ALA A 20 7.88 4.95 -0.93
CA ALA A 20 7.84 5.19 -2.38
C ALA A 20 6.41 5.32 -2.95
N VAL A 21 5.41 4.69 -2.31
CA VAL A 21 4.02 4.65 -2.77
C VAL A 21 3.16 5.77 -2.18
N LEU A 22 3.35 6.11 -0.91
CA LEU A 22 2.60 7.17 -0.22
C LEU A 22 2.54 8.51 -0.98
N PRO A 23 3.65 9.01 -1.58
CA PRO A 23 3.60 10.24 -2.37
C PRO A 23 2.71 10.13 -3.61
N LYS A 24 2.61 8.94 -4.23
CA LYS A 24 1.74 8.70 -5.40
C LYS A 24 0.28 8.72 -4.99
N VAL A 25 -0.07 8.06 -3.87
CA VAL A 25 -1.44 8.09 -3.31
C VAL A 25 -1.84 9.51 -2.96
N ASN A 26 -0.97 10.26 -2.26
CA ASN A 26 -1.24 11.66 -1.91
C ASN A 26 -1.44 12.54 -3.14
N LYS A 27 -0.66 12.33 -4.20
CA LYS A 27 -0.81 13.07 -5.46
C LYS A 27 -2.16 12.79 -6.12
N GLU A 28 -2.57 11.52 -6.24
CA GLU A 28 -3.88 11.19 -6.81
C GLU A 28 -5.02 11.75 -5.95
N LEU A 29 -4.88 11.69 -4.63
CA LEU A 29 -5.86 12.26 -3.70
C LEU A 29 -5.99 13.78 -3.87
N GLU A 30 -4.86 14.49 -4.01
CA GLU A 30 -4.86 15.94 -4.26
C GLU A 30 -5.50 16.26 -5.62
N ASN A 31 -5.17 15.50 -6.67
CA ASN A 31 -5.79 15.63 -7.99
C ASN A 31 -7.32 15.52 -7.90
N ARG A 32 -7.83 14.48 -7.21
CA ARG A 32 -9.28 14.29 -7.01
C ARG A 32 -9.90 15.43 -6.20
N LYS A 33 -9.26 15.88 -5.12
CA LYS A 33 -9.72 17.02 -4.31
C LYS A 33 -9.75 18.34 -5.11
N GLN A 34 -8.90 18.50 -6.11
CA GLN A 34 -8.90 19.63 -7.05
C GLN A 34 -9.91 19.47 -8.20
N GLY A 35 -10.67 18.37 -8.24
CA GLY A 35 -11.64 18.09 -9.30
C GLY A 35 -11.02 17.57 -10.60
N ILE A 36 -9.75 17.16 -10.57
CA ILE A 36 -9.08 16.52 -11.72
C ILE A 36 -9.57 15.07 -11.78
N PRO A 37 -10.21 14.63 -12.87
CA PRO A 37 -10.70 13.26 -12.98
C PRO A 37 -9.55 12.25 -13.10
N GLY A 38 -9.84 10.99 -12.75
CA GLY A 38 -8.98 9.82 -12.93
C GLY A 38 -9.44 8.67 -12.04
N TYR A 39 -8.58 7.66 -11.83
CA TYR A 39 -8.94 6.44 -11.10
C TYR A 39 -8.93 6.61 -9.57
N GLY A 40 -9.95 6.08 -8.94
CA GLY A 40 -10.09 6.06 -7.48
C GLY A 40 -10.81 7.28 -6.96
N GLU A 41 -11.80 7.03 -6.12
CA GLU A 41 -12.51 8.06 -5.37
C GLU A 41 -11.68 8.57 -4.19
N ILE A 42 -12.05 9.74 -3.67
CA ILE A 42 -11.35 10.38 -2.55
C ILE A 42 -11.33 9.46 -1.34
N ASP A 43 -12.48 8.90 -0.97
CA ASP A 43 -12.61 8.01 0.20
C ASP A 43 -11.75 6.75 0.06
N GLN A 44 -11.62 6.24 -1.16
CA GLN A 44 -10.80 5.06 -1.47
C GLN A 44 -9.31 5.35 -1.28
N LEU A 45 -8.86 6.46 -1.84
CA LEU A 45 -7.46 6.90 -1.74
C LEU A 45 -7.09 7.30 -0.30
N GLU A 46 -8.03 7.85 0.47
CA GLU A 46 -7.84 8.13 1.91
C GLU A 46 -7.73 6.83 2.71
N ALA A 47 -8.61 5.85 2.48
CA ALA A 47 -8.54 4.57 3.16
C ALA A 47 -7.20 3.83 2.88
N ILE A 48 -6.74 3.84 1.63
CA ILE A 48 -5.44 3.27 1.25
C ILE A 48 -4.30 4.00 1.98
N LYS A 49 -4.33 5.34 2.00
CA LYS A 49 -3.31 6.15 2.65
C LYS A 49 -3.23 5.84 4.14
N GLU A 50 -4.35 5.87 4.86
CA GLU A 50 -4.39 5.63 6.30
C GLU A 50 -3.84 4.24 6.65
N GLU A 51 -4.21 3.22 5.89
CA GLU A 51 -3.72 1.87 6.12
C GLU A 51 -2.21 1.75 5.87
N LEU A 52 -1.68 2.38 4.81
CA LEU A 52 -0.24 2.40 4.55
C LEU A 52 0.54 3.12 5.66
N GLU A 53 0.02 4.26 6.16
CA GLU A 53 0.63 5.00 7.27
C GLU A 53 0.61 4.18 8.57
N GLU A 54 -0.47 3.44 8.84
CA GLU A 54 -0.57 2.55 9.99
C GLU A 54 0.46 1.40 9.92
N ILE A 55 0.55 0.71 8.77
CA ILE A 55 1.53 -0.36 8.56
C ILE A 55 2.95 0.18 8.72
N ARG A 56 3.24 1.34 8.13
CA ARG A 56 4.55 1.99 8.26
C ARG A 56 4.89 2.30 9.72
N LYS A 57 3.93 2.85 10.47
CA LYS A 57 4.11 3.14 11.89
C LYS A 57 4.38 1.87 12.69
N MET A 58 3.59 0.82 12.48
CA MET A 58 3.80 -0.49 13.12
C MET A 58 5.16 -1.08 12.78
N ALA A 59 5.63 -0.91 11.54
CA ALA A 59 6.93 -1.38 11.08
C ALA A 59 8.08 -0.65 11.79
N ILE A 60 7.99 0.68 11.91
CA ILE A 60 8.96 1.50 12.65
C ILE A 60 8.98 1.15 14.13
N GLU A 61 7.81 0.94 14.74
CA GLU A 61 7.70 0.57 16.15
C GLU A 61 8.03 -0.90 16.43
N ASN A 62 8.32 -1.70 15.40
CA ASN A 62 8.49 -3.15 15.48
C ASN A 62 7.30 -3.87 16.16
N LYS A 63 6.08 -3.39 15.87
CA LYS A 63 4.80 -3.91 16.40
C LYS A 63 3.94 -4.53 15.30
N LEU A 64 4.55 -4.98 14.21
CA LEU A 64 3.79 -5.66 13.16
C LEU A 64 3.16 -6.94 13.75
N PRO A 65 1.89 -7.25 13.39
CA PRO A 65 1.24 -8.50 13.78
C PRO A 65 2.09 -9.73 13.41
N PRO A 66 1.84 -10.92 13.96
CA PRO A 66 2.55 -12.13 13.55
C PRO A 66 2.27 -12.48 12.07
N LYS A 67 3.22 -13.20 11.47
CA LYS A 67 3.10 -13.67 10.09
C LYS A 67 1.87 -14.59 9.96
N GLY A 68 0.98 -14.27 9.02
CA GLY A 68 -0.31 -14.96 8.85
C GLY A 68 -1.52 -14.17 9.37
N GLU A 69 -1.32 -13.22 10.30
CA GLU A 69 -2.34 -12.26 10.74
C GLU A 69 -2.21 -10.89 10.06
N ARG A 70 -1.17 -10.71 9.26
CA ARG A 70 -0.91 -9.51 8.47
C ARG A 70 -1.76 -9.52 7.20
N TRP A 71 -2.81 -8.70 7.16
CA TRP A 71 -3.64 -8.50 5.97
C TRP A 71 -3.87 -7.02 5.75
N VAL A 72 -3.95 -6.62 4.49
CA VAL A 72 -4.32 -5.26 4.10
C VAL A 72 -5.77 -5.26 3.64
N ARG A 73 -6.56 -4.34 4.18
CA ARG A 73 -7.98 -4.14 3.84
C ARG A 73 -8.11 -3.65 2.40
N TYR A 74 -7.21 -2.77 1.95
CA TYR A 74 -7.22 -2.32 0.56
C TYR A 74 -7.08 -3.46 -0.46
N GLY A 75 -6.40 -4.55 -0.09
CA GLY A 75 -6.29 -5.74 -0.94
C GLY A 75 -7.64 -6.42 -1.18
N TRP A 76 -8.52 -6.37 -0.18
CA TRP A 76 -9.89 -6.90 -0.30
C TRP A 76 -10.73 -6.03 -1.24
N TYR A 77 -10.60 -4.70 -1.14
CA TYR A 77 -11.32 -3.74 -1.98
C TYR A 77 -11.03 -3.92 -3.47
N PHE A 78 -9.77 -4.12 -3.86
CA PHE A 78 -9.40 -4.43 -5.26
C PHE A 78 -9.99 -5.73 -5.79
N THR A 79 -10.35 -6.66 -4.90
CA THR A 79 -10.78 -8.01 -5.29
C THR A 79 -12.31 -8.16 -5.26
N HIS A 80 -13.01 -7.38 -4.45
CA HIS A 80 -14.45 -7.57 -4.18
C HIS A 80 -15.30 -6.32 -4.38
N GLU A 81 -14.73 -5.11 -4.41
CA GLU A 81 -15.50 -3.86 -4.49
C GLU A 81 -15.26 -3.09 -5.80
N ASP A 82 -14.62 -3.72 -6.81
CA ASP A 82 -14.28 -3.09 -8.10
C ASP A 82 -13.59 -1.72 -7.94
N TRP A 83 -12.81 -1.54 -6.86
CA TRP A 83 -12.05 -0.31 -6.67
C TRP A 83 -11.00 -0.18 -7.76
N GLU A 84 -11.05 0.94 -8.49
CA GLU A 84 -10.07 1.26 -9.52
C GLU A 84 -9.09 2.30 -8.97
N VAL A 85 -7.79 2.05 -9.09
CA VAL A 85 -6.75 3.07 -8.90
C VAL A 85 -5.87 3.09 -10.14
N GLU A 86 -4.99 4.08 -10.25
CA GLU A 86 -4.01 4.12 -11.33
C GLU A 86 -3.30 2.76 -11.45
N PRO A 87 -3.21 2.13 -12.64
CA PRO A 87 -2.69 0.77 -12.76
C PRO A 87 -1.28 0.60 -12.17
N SER A 88 -0.43 1.62 -12.36
CA SER A 88 0.91 1.64 -11.79
C SER A 88 0.92 1.75 -10.26
N LEU A 89 -0.10 2.38 -9.66
CA LEU A 89 -0.30 2.45 -8.22
C LEU A 89 -0.80 1.11 -7.69
N GLU A 90 -1.76 0.49 -8.37
CA GLU A 90 -2.31 -0.82 -8.04
C GLU A 90 -1.22 -1.89 -7.95
N GLU A 91 -0.31 -1.94 -8.93
CA GLU A 91 0.81 -2.88 -8.92
C GLU A 91 1.70 -2.71 -7.68
N ASN A 92 2.01 -1.46 -7.29
CA ASN A 92 2.82 -1.23 -6.09
C ASN A 92 2.07 -1.62 -4.80
N LEU A 93 0.76 -1.34 -4.73
CA LEU A 93 -0.07 -1.69 -3.57
C LEU A 93 -0.18 -3.22 -3.42
N LYS A 94 -0.35 -3.95 -4.53
CA LYS A 94 -0.32 -5.42 -4.55
C LYS A 94 1.03 -5.96 -4.10
N GLU A 95 2.13 -5.32 -4.48
CA GLU A 95 3.46 -5.72 -4.02
C GLU A 95 3.64 -5.48 -2.51
N ILE A 96 3.24 -4.30 -1.99
CA ILE A 96 3.28 -4.02 -0.54
C ILE A 96 2.44 -5.05 0.24
N ALA A 97 1.24 -5.36 -0.24
CA ALA A 97 0.37 -6.37 0.36
C ALA A 97 1.07 -7.74 0.47
N ASP A 98 1.72 -8.18 -0.61
CA ASP A 98 2.41 -9.46 -0.67
C ASP A 98 3.69 -9.47 0.19
N ILE A 99 4.41 -8.35 0.25
CA ILE A 99 5.56 -8.17 1.15
C ILE A 99 5.11 -8.28 2.60
N TYR A 100 4.12 -7.49 3.00
CA TYR A 100 3.60 -7.44 4.36
C TYR A 100 3.05 -8.80 4.81
N HIS A 101 2.27 -9.46 3.95
CA HIS A 101 1.60 -10.71 4.27
C HIS A 101 2.54 -11.93 4.25
N ARG A 102 3.39 -12.07 3.21
CA ARG A 102 4.10 -13.34 2.92
C ARG A 102 5.62 -13.24 2.92
N LYS A 103 6.18 -12.16 2.37
CA LYS A 103 7.62 -12.11 2.04
C LYS A 103 8.50 -11.46 3.11
N LEU A 104 7.90 -10.80 4.11
CA LEU A 104 8.65 -10.33 5.28
C LEU A 104 9.30 -11.52 6.00
N LYS A 105 10.55 -11.34 6.39
CA LYS A 105 11.19 -12.21 7.38
C LYS A 105 10.50 -12.05 8.73
N GLU A 106 10.47 -13.14 9.48
CA GLU A 106 9.95 -13.19 10.86
C GLU A 106 10.86 -12.43 11.81
#